data_AF-A0A6V2K027-F1
#
_entry.id   AF-A0A6V2K027-F1
#
_cell.length_a   1.000
_cell.length_b   1.000
_cell.length_c   1.000
_cell.angle_alpha   90.00
_cell.angle_beta   90.00
_cell.angle_gamma   90.00
#
_symmetry.space_group_name_H-M   'P 1'
#
loop_
_entity.id
_entity.type
_entity.pdbx_description
1 polymer ?
#
loop_
_entity_poly.entity_id
_entity_poly.type
_entity_poly.pdbx_seq_one_letter_code
_entity_poly.pdbx_strand_id
1 'polypeptide(L)'
;MRLGGQPPSANHGMVLKSTLGATSGKSNRDLLDQSHHSIQTISSKKPHHHHGQGQKGKKKKTKKKKGHRMTPPKGGVSPHPSRRKAWWVLNPFRQADEEEVLAKRTHNRRRWSHVFPTGEVEFKRHAGPNWKSLCQPAVLPITIDFHPSPQEINYKYKFKSYSVSLDAMEHTPYNSHAELLSEMVTQRLIQDFQLVPQSILKQSTSRGEAERKAPKKDIVGPEKHFSVSMKNQSISSASTRIPYLNNENTIQHTLSMGHRIQVLSYNPTSDSVEVVQYYSDDSLNVKVTQAYNFMMWCPLNGKYSKVVQTFTKFSREYRWNEVDNLICGDPDKAFSEGTRFRRLGFAIIPDRFSNMAQEQEYVGKFQRLLEYLNKLQQKDLQQKMEIKIITSMEDVKDKGPTIGTNRLGKNTVKRFVVDLRKSKRDNYAWMEMVLDSSFSTNRTFKINFQWLVASASKVEAQVQLLQRRCTQYGLKLVNIPHASISADVFVNPFFAPIVIPVRDKHISISLESTISNALDFVSDGEIFTDPSHLQHIDGFVFPVVPRFFLVKKVLARQFVHRSGVIFVRLITDEKGWTIFVIFQNRRHIGSDSDKEQLARDVFLKLNRLIMESTNNAS
;
A
#
# COMPACT_ATOMS: atom_id res chain seq x y z
N MET A 1 -24.61 50.29 14.70
CA MET A 1 -25.77 50.22 15.62
C MET A 1 -25.83 48.82 16.22
N ARG A 2 -25.86 48.72 17.55
CA ARG A 2 -26.03 47.47 18.32
C ARG A 2 -27.50 47.02 18.33
N LEU A 3 -27.70 45.73 18.65
CA LEU A 3 -28.83 44.99 19.27
C LEU A 3 -28.88 43.62 18.54
N GLY A 4 -28.79 42.42 19.12
CA GLY A 4 -29.09 41.91 20.46
C GLY A 4 -30.27 40.94 20.37
N GLY A 5 -30.05 39.61 20.45
CA GLY A 5 -31.12 38.60 20.49
C GLY A 5 -30.64 37.14 20.40
N GLN A 6 -30.93 36.34 21.42
CA GLN A 6 -30.53 34.94 21.64
C GLN A 6 -31.18 33.90 20.70
N PRO A 7 -30.62 32.69 20.54
CA PRO A 7 -31.31 31.53 19.97
C PRO A 7 -32.02 30.68 21.04
N PRO A 8 -33.06 29.90 20.69
CA PRO A 8 -33.83 29.11 21.64
C PRO A 8 -33.20 27.75 21.97
N SER A 9 -33.52 27.31 23.17
CA SER A 9 -33.21 26.04 23.81
C SER A 9 -33.81 24.81 23.11
N ALA A 10 -33.04 23.74 23.01
CA ALA A 10 -33.55 22.38 22.94
C ALA A 10 -32.78 21.52 23.96
N ASN A 11 -33.54 20.98 24.92
CA ASN A 11 -33.08 20.12 26.00
C ASN A 11 -33.61 18.70 25.76
N HIS A 12 -32.84 17.72 26.25
CA HIS A 12 -33.11 16.26 26.33
C HIS A 12 -32.89 15.45 25.04
N GLY A 13 -32.08 14.38 25.00
CA GLY A 13 -31.31 13.69 26.03
C GLY A 13 -31.29 12.19 25.73
N MET A 14 -30.10 11.58 25.62
CA MET A 14 -29.80 10.25 26.19
C MET A 14 -28.32 9.93 26.02
N VAL A 15 -27.61 10.06 27.14
CA VAL A 15 -26.25 9.56 27.38
C VAL A 15 -26.39 8.18 28.01
N LEU A 16 -25.74 7.17 27.43
CA LEU A 16 -25.45 5.91 28.13
C LEU A 16 -23.97 5.83 28.49
N LYS A 17 -23.78 5.53 29.76
CA LYS A 17 -22.56 5.56 30.57
C LYS A 17 -21.56 4.49 30.14
N SER A 18 -20.27 4.83 30.15
CA SER A 18 -19.20 3.86 30.39
C SER A 18 -18.71 4.05 31.82
N THR A 19 -18.88 3.00 32.63
CA THR A 19 -18.49 2.94 34.04
C THR A 19 -17.14 2.23 34.12
N LEU A 20 -16.07 2.96 34.45
CA LEU A 20 -14.84 2.39 35.00
C LEU A 20 -14.60 3.08 36.33
N GLY A 21 -14.90 2.36 37.41
CA GLY A 21 -14.64 2.79 38.77
C GLY A 21 -13.14 2.68 39.06
N ALA A 22 -12.52 3.82 39.35
CA ALA A 22 -11.20 3.90 39.96
C ALA A 22 -11.39 4.40 41.40
N THR A 23 -11.25 3.51 42.38
CA THR A 23 -11.08 3.86 43.78
C THR A 23 -9.60 4.15 44.04
N SER A 24 -9.26 5.41 44.26
CA SER A 24 -7.92 5.83 44.70
C SER A 24 -7.82 5.79 46.23
N GLY A 25 -7.12 4.79 46.76
CA GLY A 25 -6.59 4.79 48.13
C GLY A 25 -5.23 5.49 48.17
N LYS A 26 -5.05 6.38 49.15
CA LYS A 26 -3.82 7.15 49.41
C LYS A 26 -2.76 6.31 50.14
N SER A 27 -1.51 6.79 50.02
CA SER A 27 -0.30 6.56 50.84
C SER A 27 0.31 5.16 50.88
N ASN A 28 1.54 5.00 50.41
CA ASN A 28 2.73 5.19 51.26
C ASN A 28 4.00 5.22 50.39
N ARG A 29 4.90 6.14 50.70
CA ARG A 29 6.30 6.13 50.26
C ARG A 29 7.10 5.38 51.32
N ASP A 30 8.20 4.80 50.85
CA ASP A 30 9.34 4.26 51.57
C ASP A 30 9.33 2.76 51.93
N LEU A 31 10.53 2.19 51.76
CA LEU A 31 11.03 0.85 52.10
C LEU A 31 10.83 -0.24 51.04
N LEU A 32 11.88 -0.51 50.26
CA LEU A 32 12.69 -1.72 50.44
C LEU A 32 13.93 -1.72 49.54
N ASP A 33 15.07 -1.77 50.23
CA ASP A 33 16.40 -2.08 49.74
C ASP A 33 16.56 -3.61 49.58
N GLN A 34 17.56 -4.01 48.80
CA GLN A 34 18.18 -5.35 48.69
C GLN A 34 17.49 -6.44 47.86
N SER A 35 18.04 -6.72 46.68
CA SER A 35 18.86 -7.92 46.48
C SER A 35 19.48 -7.96 45.07
N HIS A 36 20.79 -8.22 45.07
CA HIS A 36 21.65 -8.40 43.91
C HIS A 36 21.28 -9.64 43.09
N HIS A 37 21.43 -9.57 41.76
CA HIS A 37 22.26 -10.54 41.03
C HIS A 37 22.76 -9.99 39.69
N SER A 38 24.07 -10.09 39.54
CA SER A 38 24.96 -9.67 38.47
C SER A 38 24.78 -10.46 37.17
N ILE A 39 25.00 -9.84 35.99
CA ILE A 39 25.80 -10.43 34.90
C ILE A 39 26.59 -9.32 34.18
N GLN A 40 27.91 -9.53 34.13
CA GLN A 40 28.96 -8.68 33.55
C GLN A 40 28.94 -8.71 32.01
N THR A 41 29.22 -7.56 31.39
CA THR A 41 29.58 -7.46 29.96
C THR A 41 31.10 -7.45 29.80
N ILE A 42 31.61 -8.43 29.07
CA ILE A 42 33.02 -8.63 28.74
C ILE A 42 33.42 -7.68 27.59
N SER A 43 34.46 -6.89 27.85
CA SER A 43 35.14 -6.00 26.90
C SER A 43 36.25 -6.75 26.16
N SER A 44 36.28 -6.68 24.82
CA SER A 44 37.37 -7.22 24.00
C SER A 44 38.44 -6.16 23.71
N LYS A 45 39.65 -6.43 24.18
CA LYS A 45 40.88 -5.66 23.96
C LYS A 45 41.48 -5.91 22.57
N LYS A 46 42.06 -4.88 21.96
CA LYS A 46 43.04 -4.95 20.85
C LYS A 46 44.46 -5.17 21.39
N PRO A 47 45.39 -5.81 20.65
CA PRO A 47 46.78 -5.92 21.05
C PRO A 47 47.68 -4.81 20.48
N HIS A 48 48.77 -4.56 21.21
CA HIS A 48 49.85 -3.61 20.98
C HIS A 48 50.98 -4.16 20.08
N HIS A 49 51.72 -3.25 19.41
CA HIS A 49 53.12 -3.47 19.04
C HIS A 49 54.03 -2.33 19.57
N HIS A 50 55.13 -2.76 20.20
CA HIS A 50 56.35 -2.04 20.64
C HIS A 50 57.26 -1.67 19.44
N HIS A 51 58.35 -0.90 19.48
CA HIS A 51 59.04 0.06 20.36
C HIS A 51 60.07 0.80 19.47
N GLY A 52 60.55 1.98 19.86
CA GLY A 52 61.73 2.61 19.25
C GLY A 52 62.09 3.95 19.89
N GLN A 53 63.21 3.95 20.64
CA GLN A 53 63.88 5.03 21.38
C GLN A 53 64.24 6.22 20.47
N GLY A 54 64.57 7.46 20.88
CA GLY A 54 64.76 8.11 22.17
C GLY A 54 65.45 9.48 21.95
N GLN A 55 65.11 10.44 22.83
CA GLN A 55 65.93 11.54 23.37
C GLN A 55 66.35 12.82 22.59
N LYS A 56 66.23 13.90 23.40
CA LYS A 56 66.96 15.19 23.48
C LYS A 56 66.37 16.39 22.72
N GLY A 57 66.01 17.40 23.52
CA GLY A 57 65.42 18.67 23.10
C GLY A 57 66.38 19.86 23.19
N LYS A 58 65.83 21.07 23.00
CA LYS A 58 66.21 22.32 23.69
C LYS A 58 65.31 23.48 23.25
N LYS A 59 65.20 24.41 24.20
CA LYS A 59 64.31 25.57 24.29
C LYS A 59 64.80 26.79 23.49
N LYS A 60 63.82 27.69 23.22
CA LYS A 60 63.80 29.15 23.49
C LYS A 60 64.09 30.17 22.37
N LYS A 61 63.15 31.14 22.34
CA LYS A 61 63.29 32.62 22.30
C LYS A 61 63.04 33.37 20.97
N THR A 62 61.79 33.83 20.89
CA THR A 62 61.33 35.20 20.58
C THR A 62 62.35 36.33 20.40
N LYS A 63 62.08 37.20 19.41
CA LYS A 63 62.35 38.66 19.47
C LYS A 63 61.22 39.46 18.80
N LYS A 64 60.59 40.32 19.59
CA LYS A 64 59.69 41.43 19.20
C LYS A 64 60.56 42.67 18.93
N LYS A 65 60.21 43.49 17.94
CA LYS A 65 60.54 44.93 17.92
C LYS A 65 59.25 45.73 17.67
N LYS A 66 59.11 46.81 18.44
CA LYS A 66 58.02 47.81 18.46
C LYS A 66 58.60 49.17 18.05
N GLY A 67 57.73 50.06 17.59
CA GLY A 67 57.90 51.52 17.45
C GLY A 67 57.54 51.97 16.02
N HIS A 68 56.63 52.90 15.73
CA HIS A 68 56.21 54.10 16.45
C HIS A 68 54.72 54.47 16.20
N ARG A 69 54.23 55.38 17.04
CA ARG A 69 52.87 55.91 17.20
C ARG A 69 52.75 57.28 16.50
N MET A 70 51.66 57.52 15.77
CA MET A 70 51.12 58.84 15.46
C MET A 70 49.58 58.77 15.59
N THR A 71 48.98 59.73 16.28
CA THR A 71 47.52 59.88 16.48
C THR A 71 46.86 60.66 15.33
N PRO A 72 45.54 60.53 15.11
CA PRO A 72 44.86 60.84 13.85
C PRO A 72 44.13 62.19 13.84
N PRO A 73 43.80 62.77 12.67
CA PRO A 73 42.63 63.63 12.53
C PRO A 73 41.38 62.80 12.17
N LYS A 74 40.25 63.29 12.67
CA LYS A 74 38.91 62.69 12.65
C LYS A 74 38.30 62.70 11.25
N GLY A 75 37.57 61.65 10.92
CA GLY A 75 36.70 61.55 9.73
C GLY A 75 36.23 60.11 9.53
N GLY A 76 35.18 59.72 10.24
CA GLY A 76 34.66 58.35 10.22
C GLY A 76 33.84 58.04 8.98
N VAL A 77 34.23 56.99 8.25
CA VAL A 77 33.33 56.13 7.48
C VAL A 77 33.83 54.69 7.66
N SER A 78 33.03 53.86 8.32
CA SER A 78 33.33 52.44 8.58
C SER A 78 33.53 51.68 7.26
N PRO A 79 34.63 50.95 7.04
CA PRO A 79 34.78 50.11 5.87
C PRO A 79 33.98 48.82 6.06
N HIS A 80 33.04 48.54 5.15
CA HIS A 80 32.45 47.21 5.01
C HIS A 80 33.57 46.16 4.86
N PRO A 81 33.60 45.10 5.68
CA PRO A 81 34.59 44.06 5.51
C PRO A 81 34.28 43.28 4.24
N SER A 82 35.26 43.29 3.33
CA SER A 82 35.34 42.48 2.12
C SER A 82 34.89 41.05 2.38
N ARG A 83 33.78 40.65 1.75
CA ARG A 83 33.23 39.28 1.79
C ARG A 83 34.15 38.37 0.99
N ARG A 84 35.28 37.97 1.58
CA ARG A 84 36.08 36.84 1.10
C ARG A 84 35.15 35.63 0.98
N LYS A 85 35.19 34.94 -0.17
CA LYS A 85 34.47 33.70 -0.45
C LYS A 85 34.83 32.66 0.61
N ALA A 86 34.09 32.64 1.72
CA ALA A 86 34.08 31.52 2.64
C ALA A 86 33.39 30.35 1.94
N TRP A 87 33.96 29.15 2.05
CA TRP A 87 33.22 27.93 1.76
C TRP A 87 31.87 28.00 2.45
N TRP A 88 30.79 27.93 1.65
CA TRP A 88 29.42 28.12 2.12
C TRP A 88 29.06 26.96 3.04
N VAL A 89 29.26 27.14 4.34
CA VAL A 89 28.75 26.23 5.36
C VAL A 89 27.25 26.51 5.48
N LEU A 90 26.43 25.73 4.76
CA LEU A 90 24.99 25.68 5.01
C LEU A 90 24.82 25.29 6.47
N ASN A 91 24.30 26.21 7.29
CA ASN A 91 24.03 25.92 8.69
C ASN A 91 22.58 25.41 8.80
N PRO A 92 22.36 24.09 8.93
CA PRO A 92 21.00 23.55 9.05
C PRO A 92 20.31 23.97 10.35
N PHE A 93 21.01 24.69 11.23
CA PHE A 93 20.55 25.17 12.52
C PHE A 93 20.32 26.69 12.53
N ARG A 94 20.20 27.41 11.41
CA ARG A 94 19.82 28.82 11.40
C ARG A 94 18.44 28.96 10.79
N GLN A 95 17.47 29.52 11.52
CA GLN A 95 16.09 29.66 11.05
C GLN A 95 15.98 30.49 9.75
N ALA A 96 16.83 31.51 9.57
CA ALA A 96 16.91 32.27 8.31
C ALA A 96 17.39 31.44 7.11
N ASP A 97 18.08 30.31 7.34
CA ASP A 97 18.55 29.40 6.31
C ASP A 97 17.56 28.24 6.08
N GLU A 98 16.42 28.21 6.81
CA GLU A 98 15.42 27.14 6.77
C GLU A 98 14.83 26.96 5.37
N GLU A 99 14.55 28.04 4.64
CA GLU A 99 14.08 27.95 3.25
C GLU A 99 15.11 27.26 2.33
N GLU A 100 16.40 27.52 2.52
CA GLU A 100 17.48 26.90 1.74
C GLU A 100 17.72 25.43 2.15
N VAL A 101 17.53 25.11 3.44
CA VAL A 101 17.60 23.75 3.97
C VAL A 101 16.40 22.93 3.49
N LEU A 102 15.20 23.50 3.55
CA LEU A 102 13.99 22.96 2.95
C LEU A 102 14.23 22.76 1.46
N ALA A 103 14.86 23.73 0.75
CA ALA A 103 15.24 23.67 -0.67
C ALA A 103 16.17 22.48 -1.03
N LYS A 104 16.90 21.92 -0.06
CA LYS A 104 17.79 20.76 -0.22
C LYS A 104 17.26 19.45 0.37
N ARG A 105 16.09 19.46 1.02
CA ARG A 105 15.44 18.23 1.49
C ARG A 105 15.08 17.35 0.29
N THR A 106 15.21 16.03 0.48
CA THR A 106 14.67 15.08 -0.50
C THR A 106 13.18 15.33 -0.67
N HIS A 107 12.67 15.13 -1.87
CA HIS A 107 11.25 15.34 -2.16
C HIS A 107 10.35 14.57 -1.20
N ASN A 108 10.75 13.37 -0.76
CA ASN A 108 10.01 12.59 0.24
C ASN A 108 9.94 13.27 1.60
N ARG A 109 11.01 13.93 2.08
CA ARG A 109 10.99 14.62 3.38
C ARG A 109 10.09 15.85 3.36
N ARG A 110 9.99 16.56 2.23
CA ARG A 110 9.09 17.71 2.08
C ARG A 110 7.62 17.36 2.14
N ARG A 111 7.24 16.19 1.65
CA ARG A 111 5.85 15.70 1.74
C ARG A 111 5.33 15.61 3.18
N TRP A 112 6.26 15.48 4.13
CA TRP A 112 6.00 15.40 5.57
C TRP A 112 6.44 16.66 6.32
N SER A 113 6.69 17.78 5.63
CA SER A 113 7.27 18.99 6.24
C SER A 113 6.45 19.50 7.43
N HIS A 114 5.12 19.46 7.35
CA HIS A 114 4.21 19.88 8.43
C HIS A 114 4.22 18.97 9.67
N VAL A 115 4.74 17.75 9.57
CA VAL A 115 4.86 16.81 10.70
C VAL A 115 6.17 17.04 11.46
N PHE A 116 7.19 17.57 10.78
CA PHE A 116 8.46 17.88 11.41
C PHE A 116 8.39 19.20 12.18
N PRO A 117 9.05 19.31 13.35
CA PRO A 117 9.23 20.59 14.02
C PRO A 117 9.89 21.61 13.07
N THR A 118 9.58 22.89 13.22
CA THR A 118 10.20 23.95 12.40
C THR A 118 11.59 24.33 12.92
N GLY A 119 12.46 24.73 12.01
CA GLY A 119 13.77 25.32 12.28
C GLY A 119 14.72 24.44 13.12
N GLU A 120 15.40 25.07 14.08
CA GLU A 120 16.41 24.44 14.95
C GLU A 120 15.89 23.28 15.79
N VAL A 121 14.59 23.23 16.07
CA VAL A 121 13.98 22.21 16.95
C VAL A 121 14.00 20.83 16.28
N GLU A 122 13.93 20.77 14.95
CA GLU A 122 14.04 19.49 14.22
C GLU A 122 15.42 18.85 14.38
N PHE A 123 16.46 19.67 14.51
CA PHE A 123 17.85 19.23 14.57
C PHE A 123 18.46 19.28 15.99
N LYS A 124 17.76 19.88 16.96
CA LYS A 124 18.10 19.84 18.39
C LYS A 124 17.75 18.45 18.96
N ARG A 125 18.80 17.62 19.04
CA ARG A 125 18.91 16.34 19.77
C ARG A 125 17.66 15.91 20.59
N HIS A 126 16.76 15.18 19.95
CA HIS A 126 16.05 14.10 20.64
C HIS A 126 16.78 12.80 20.29
N ALA A 127 17.81 12.46 21.07
CA ALA A 127 18.52 11.18 21.00
C ALA A 127 17.69 10.02 21.62
N GLY A 128 16.36 10.09 21.47
CA GLY A 128 15.42 9.14 22.05
C GLY A 128 14.20 8.96 21.16
N PRO A 129 13.42 7.89 21.37
CA PRO A 129 12.22 7.63 20.59
C PRO A 129 11.21 8.76 20.76
N ASN A 130 10.69 9.29 19.64
CA ASN A 130 9.56 10.21 19.66
C ASN A 130 8.29 9.42 19.97
N TRP A 131 7.99 9.23 21.26
CA TRP A 131 6.84 8.45 21.73
C TRP A 131 5.51 8.92 21.15
N LYS A 132 5.33 10.23 20.92
CA LYS A 132 4.12 10.75 20.27
C LYS A 132 3.99 10.21 18.85
N SER A 133 5.06 10.26 18.06
CA SER A 133 5.08 9.67 16.71
C SER A 133 4.87 8.15 16.70
N LEU A 134 5.32 7.43 17.74
CA LEU A 134 5.18 5.97 17.83
C LEU A 134 3.77 5.54 18.27
N CYS A 135 3.15 6.28 19.19
CA CYS A 135 1.81 5.99 19.71
C CYS A 135 0.69 6.63 18.87
N GLN A 136 1.00 7.70 18.13
CA GLN A 136 0.07 8.46 17.30
C GLN A 136 0.71 8.72 15.92
N PRO A 137 0.64 7.75 14.99
CA PRO A 137 1.23 7.91 13.66
C PRO A 137 0.54 9.07 12.93
N ALA A 138 1.34 9.92 12.30
CA ALA A 138 0.83 11.06 11.54
C ALA A 138 0.19 10.60 10.22
N VAL A 139 -0.86 11.30 9.80
CA VAL A 139 -1.45 11.16 8.47
C VAL A 139 -0.66 12.04 7.50
N LEU A 140 -0.43 11.55 6.27
CA LEU A 140 0.21 12.34 5.23
C LEU A 140 -0.59 13.64 5.00
N PRO A 141 0.04 14.82 5.04
CA PRO A 141 -0.66 16.08 4.79
C PRO A 141 -1.32 16.07 3.41
N ILE A 142 -2.50 16.71 3.26
CA ILE A 142 -3.21 16.76 1.98
C ILE A 142 -2.50 17.71 1.00
N THR A 143 -1.79 18.72 1.50
CA THR A 143 -1.11 19.75 0.71
C THR A 143 0.41 19.62 0.81
N ILE A 144 1.12 20.10 -0.22
CA ILE A 144 2.58 20.21 -0.24
C ILE A 144 3.02 21.67 -0.33
N ASP A 145 4.15 21.99 0.30
CA ASP A 145 4.74 23.33 0.37
C ASP A 145 5.70 23.64 -0.78
N PHE A 146 5.94 22.69 -1.68
CA PHE A 146 6.92 22.85 -2.75
C PHE A 146 6.43 22.32 -4.08
N HIS A 147 6.70 23.10 -5.12
CA HIS A 147 6.61 22.71 -6.52
C HIS A 147 7.92 23.07 -7.25
N PRO A 148 8.46 22.20 -8.13
CA PRO A 148 9.61 22.54 -8.96
C PRO A 148 9.31 23.75 -9.87
N SER A 149 10.33 24.51 -10.23
CA SER A 149 10.14 25.62 -11.17
C SER A 149 9.85 25.07 -12.58
N PRO A 150 9.19 25.85 -13.45
CA PRO A 150 8.96 25.48 -14.84
C PRO A 150 10.21 24.97 -15.59
N GLN A 151 11.36 25.57 -15.31
CA GLN A 151 12.65 25.20 -15.88
C GLN A 151 13.09 23.83 -15.35
N GLU A 152 13.01 23.61 -14.03
CA GLU A 152 13.33 22.32 -13.43
C GLU A 152 12.46 21.18 -13.98
N ILE A 153 11.16 21.44 -14.20
CA ILE A 153 10.25 20.47 -14.82
C ILE A 153 10.75 20.13 -16.22
N ASN A 154 11.08 21.12 -17.04
CA ASN A 154 11.52 20.90 -18.42
C ASN A 154 12.84 20.13 -18.53
N TYR A 155 13.78 20.34 -17.59
CA TYR A 155 15.11 19.72 -17.66
C TYR A 155 15.23 18.38 -16.92
N LYS A 156 14.45 18.16 -15.85
CA LYS A 156 14.58 16.97 -14.97
C LYS A 156 13.41 16.00 -15.03
N TYR A 157 12.35 16.34 -15.74
CA TYR A 157 11.15 15.52 -15.83
C TYR A 157 10.81 15.19 -17.28
N LYS A 158 10.30 13.98 -17.47
CA LYS A 158 9.65 13.54 -18.71
C LYS A 158 8.15 13.56 -18.52
N PHE A 159 7.40 13.88 -19.56
CA PHE A 159 5.94 13.94 -19.48
C PHE A 159 5.24 12.93 -20.40
N LYS A 160 4.02 12.55 -20.01
CA LYS A 160 3.02 11.82 -20.80
C LYS A 160 1.67 12.51 -20.62
N SER A 161 0.81 12.48 -21.63
CA SER A 161 -0.53 13.05 -21.53
C SER A 161 -1.58 12.15 -22.17
N TYR A 162 -2.82 12.27 -21.69
CA TYR A 162 -4.02 11.66 -22.27
C TYR A 162 -5.25 12.49 -21.89
N SER A 163 -6.35 12.27 -22.60
CA SER A 163 -7.64 12.93 -22.35
C SER A 163 -8.72 11.88 -22.07
N VAL A 164 -9.68 12.24 -21.23
CA VAL A 164 -10.88 11.45 -20.92
C VAL A 164 -12.10 12.36 -21.15
N SER A 165 -13.13 11.85 -21.82
CA SER A 165 -14.38 12.57 -22.08
C SER A 165 -15.56 11.68 -21.72
N LEU A 166 -16.62 12.29 -21.18
CA LEU A 166 -17.85 11.60 -20.79
C LEU A 166 -18.62 11.10 -22.04
N ASP A 167 -18.72 11.89 -23.11
CA ASP A 167 -19.55 11.60 -24.29
C ASP A 167 -19.14 10.33 -25.06
N ALA A 168 -17.90 9.87 -24.92
CA ALA A 168 -17.44 8.64 -25.56
C ALA A 168 -18.02 7.36 -24.94
N MET A 169 -18.79 7.45 -23.86
CA MET A 169 -19.28 6.30 -23.10
C MET A 169 -20.81 6.35 -22.97
N GLU A 170 -21.52 5.35 -23.52
CA GLU A 170 -22.99 5.29 -23.57
C GLU A 170 -23.69 5.35 -22.19
N HIS A 171 -22.95 5.18 -21.09
CA HIS A 171 -23.45 5.16 -19.71
C HIS A 171 -22.55 5.94 -18.74
N THR A 172 -22.53 7.27 -18.86
CA THR A 172 -21.74 8.11 -17.94
C THR A 172 -22.39 8.20 -16.56
N PRO A 173 -21.68 7.86 -15.49
CA PRO A 173 -22.27 7.86 -14.15
C PRO A 173 -22.23 9.22 -13.44
N TYR A 174 -21.50 10.18 -13.99
CA TYR A 174 -21.34 11.54 -13.48
C TYR A 174 -22.28 12.52 -14.18
N ASN A 175 -22.73 13.55 -13.47
CA ASN A 175 -23.59 14.59 -14.05
C ASN A 175 -22.78 15.71 -14.72
N SER A 176 -21.47 15.81 -14.43
CA SER A 176 -20.59 16.80 -15.01
C SER A 176 -19.12 16.37 -15.01
N HIS A 177 -18.33 16.93 -15.91
CA HIS A 177 -16.87 16.76 -15.92
C HIS A 177 -16.18 17.28 -14.64
N ALA A 178 -16.80 18.23 -13.92
CA ALA A 178 -16.28 18.70 -12.64
C ALA A 178 -16.40 17.63 -11.53
N GLU A 179 -17.49 16.86 -11.51
CA GLU A 179 -17.64 15.72 -10.60
C GLU A 179 -16.61 14.62 -10.91
N LEU A 180 -16.40 14.30 -12.19
CA LEU A 180 -15.37 13.37 -12.63
C LEU A 180 -13.97 13.85 -12.21
N LEU A 181 -13.65 15.12 -12.45
CA LEU A 181 -12.37 15.73 -12.07
C LEU A 181 -12.14 15.63 -10.55
N SER A 182 -13.16 15.91 -9.74
CA SER A 182 -13.10 15.77 -8.28
C SER A 182 -12.83 14.33 -7.83
N GLU A 183 -13.47 13.35 -8.48
CA GLU A 183 -13.19 11.94 -8.21
C GLU A 183 -11.76 11.56 -8.62
N MET A 184 -11.32 11.96 -9.82
CA MET A 184 -9.96 11.72 -10.30
C MET A 184 -8.92 12.28 -9.33
N VAL A 185 -9.11 13.51 -8.83
CA VAL A 185 -8.28 14.12 -7.78
C VAL A 185 -8.29 13.28 -6.50
N THR A 186 -9.47 12.84 -6.05
CA THR A 186 -9.63 11.98 -4.86
C THR A 186 -8.84 10.68 -4.98
N GLN A 187 -8.84 10.05 -6.16
CA GLN A 187 -8.06 8.85 -6.43
C GLN A 187 -6.54 9.09 -6.34
N ARG A 188 -6.06 10.25 -6.81
CA ARG A 188 -4.64 10.63 -6.63
C ARG A 188 -4.30 10.78 -5.15
N LEU A 189 -5.15 11.44 -4.37
CA LEU A 189 -4.96 11.61 -2.93
C LEU A 189 -4.90 10.25 -2.20
N ILE A 190 -5.75 9.30 -2.57
CA ILE A 190 -5.73 7.93 -2.02
C ILE A 190 -4.43 7.20 -2.38
N GLN A 191 -3.77 7.56 -3.49
CA GLN A 191 -2.47 7.02 -3.92
C GLN A 191 -1.29 7.92 -3.51
N ASP A 192 -1.42 8.60 -2.36
CA ASP A 192 -0.41 9.42 -1.69
C ASP A 192 0.02 10.71 -2.41
N PHE A 193 -0.65 11.13 -3.47
CA PHE A 193 -0.40 12.48 -4.00
C PHE A 193 -0.91 13.54 -3.01
N GLN A 194 -0.29 14.71 -3.07
CA GLN A 194 -0.70 15.89 -2.31
C GLN A 194 -1.11 16.98 -3.30
N LEU A 195 -2.11 17.77 -2.94
CA LEU A 195 -2.49 18.97 -3.68
C LEU A 195 -1.39 20.02 -3.59
N VAL A 196 -1.05 20.62 -4.72
CA VAL A 196 -0.18 21.78 -4.78
C VAL A 196 -1.05 23.04 -4.72
N PRO A 197 -0.99 23.83 -3.64
CA PRO A 197 -1.78 25.05 -3.52
C PRO A 197 -1.41 26.07 -4.61
N GLN A 198 -2.38 26.89 -5.03
CA GLN A 198 -2.16 27.91 -6.05
C GLN A 198 -1.08 28.94 -5.65
N SER A 199 -0.95 29.24 -4.35
CA SER A 199 0.11 30.10 -3.82
C SER A 199 1.51 29.54 -4.10
N ILE A 200 1.68 28.23 -3.92
CA ILE A 200 2.95 27.53 -4.16
C ILE A 200 3.27 27.48 -5.66
N LEU A 201 2.26 27.27 -6.51
CA LEU A 201 2.43 27.36 -7.97
C LEU A 201 2.93 28.75 -8.39
N LYS A 202 2.27 29.82 -7.92
CA LYS A 202 2.71 31.20 -8.18
C LYS A 202 4.14 31.45 -7.71
N GLN A 203 4.48 30.99 -6.50
CA GLN A 203 5.84 31.11 -5.96
C GLN A 203 6.88 30.38 -6.83
N SER A 204 6.55 29.18 -7.33
CA SER A 204 7.45 28.40 -8.19
C SER A 204 7.72 29.08 -9.54
N THR A 205 6.70 29.72 -10.12
CA THR A 205 6.84 30.51 -11.36
C THR A 205 7.74 31.72 -11.13
N SER A 206 7.49 32.48 -10.05
CA SER A 206 8.34 33.63 -9.68
C SER A 206 9.79 33.22 -9.42
N ARG A 207 10.02 32.07 -8.77
CA ARG A 207 11.37 31.52 -8.55
C ARG A 207 12.06 31.24 -9.89
N GLY A 208 11.37 30.59 -10.82
CA GLY A 208 11.90 30.32 -12.15
C GLY A 208 12.21 31.58 -12.96
N GLU A 209 11.36 32.61 -12.87
CA GLU A 209 11.61 33.89 -13.51
C GLU A 209 12.82 34.62 -12.91
N ALA A 210 12.96 34.61 -11.59
CA ALA A 210 14.13 35.17 -10.90
C ALA A 210 15.42 34.44 -11.31
N GLU A 211 15.39 33.11 -11.42
CA GLU A 211 16.52 32.31 -11.90
C GLU A 211 16.90 32.65 -13.35
N ARG A 212 15.92 32.91 -14.23
CA ARG A 212 16.16 33.36 -15.60
C ARG A 212 16.76 34.77 -15.66
N LYS A 213 16.32 35.67 -14.77
CA LYS A 213 16.77 37.07 -14.70
C LYS A 213 18.07 37.24 -13.92
N ALA A 214 18.50 36.22 -13.18
CA ALA A 214 19.75 36.25 -12.45
C ALA A 214 20.92 36.41 -13.45
N PRO A 215 21.86 37.35 -13.21
CA PRO A 215 23.02 37.50 -14.07
C PRO A 215 23.78 36.18 -14.09
N LYS A 216 24.04 35.64 -15.29
CA LYS A 216 24.99 34.55 -15.47
C LYS A 216 26.29 35.04 -14.85
N LYS A 217 26.69 34.50 -13.71
CA LYS A 217 28.01 34.78 -13.15
C LYS A 217 29.01 34.25 -14.16
N ASP A 218 29.73 35.14 -14.83
CA ASP A 218 30.90 34.79 -15.61
C ASP A 218 31.87 34.06 -14.68
N ILE A 219 31.92 32.73 -14.79
CA ILE A 219 32.94 31.94 -14.13
C ILE A 219 34.21 32.14 -14.96
N VAL A 220 34.91 33.24 -14.71
CA VAL A 220 36.32 33.39 -15.10
C VAL A 220 37.14 32.67 -14.03
N GLY A 221 37.41 31.39 -14.29
CA GLY A 221 38.33 30.54 -13.54
C GLY A 221 38.71 29.36 -14.45
N PRO A 222 39.98 28.89 -14.43
CA PRO A 222 40.46 27.99 -15.45
C PRO A 222 40.00 26.55 -15.13
N GLU A 223 38.88 26.13 -15.70
CA GLU A 223 38.55 24.70 -15.80
C GLU A 223 38.62 24.24 -17.25
N LYS A 224 39.55 23.31 -17.46
CA LYS A 224 39.81 22.58 -18.70
C LYS A 224 38.71 21.53 -18.91
N HIS A 225 38.05 21.57 -20.08
CA HIS A 225 37.27 20.52 -20.79
C HIS A 225 36.00 20.01 -20.06
N PHE A 226 34.79 20.07 -20.62
CA PHE A 226 34.35 19.53 -21.92
C PHE A 226 33.54 20.54 -22.74
N SER A 227 34.05 20.90 -23.91
CA SER A 227 33.28 21.52 -24.98
C SER A 227 32.56 20.43 -25.79
N VAL A 228 31.26 20.25 -25.57
CA VAL A 228 30.41 19.60 -26.59
C VAL A 228 29.85 20.70 -27.47
N SER A 229 30.31 20.70 -28.71
CA SER A 229 29.90 21.60 -29.79
C SER A 229 28.37 21.62 -29.95
N MET A 230 27.73 22.73 -29.58
CA MET A 230 26.38 23.06 -30.06
C MET A 230 26.47 23.48 -31.52
N LYS A 231 25.98 22.64 -32.43
CA LYS A 231 25.46 23.16 -33.70
C LYS A 231 24.17 23.90 -33.37
N ASN A 232 24.20 25.22 -33.54
CA ASN A 232 23.01 26.06 -33.59
C ASN A 232 22.12 25.57 -34.74
N GLN A 233 21.14 24.73 -34.45
CA GLN A 233 19.90 24.75 -35.22
C GLN A 233 19.02 25.81 -34.58
N SER A 234 18.79 26.86 -35.35
CA SER A 234 17.74 27.84 -35.14
C SER A 234 16.40 27.11 -35.04
N ILE A 235 16.03 26.71 -33.83
CA ILE A 235 14.66 26.31 -33.50
C ILE A 235 13.94 27.63 -33.24
N SER A 236 13.20 28.04 -34.26
CA SER A 236 12.09 28.99 -34.18
C SER A 236 11.34 28.84 -32.86
N SER A 237 11.00 29.99 -32.27
CA SER A 237 10.12 30.22 -31.13
C SER A 237 8.80 29.43 -31.19
N ALA A 238 8.86 28.12 -30.94
CA ALA A 238 7.73 27.23 -30.93
C ALA A 238 7.66 26.54 -29.56
N SER A 239 6.60 26.88 -28.82
CA SER A 239 6.04 26.07 -27.74
C SER A 239 6.85 25.95 -26.44
N THR A 240 6.77 27.00 -25.61
CA THR A 240 6.64 26.83 -24.15
C THR A 240 5.34 26.06 -23.87
N ARG A 241 5.31 24.74 -24.09
CA ARG A 241 4.18 23.88 -23.70
C ARG A 241 4.30 23.53 -22.21
N ILE A 242 4.18 24.55 -21.38
CA ILE A 242 3.42 24.36 -20.16
C ILE A 242 2.01 24.68 -20.60
N PRO A 243 1.06 23.74 -20.60
CA PRO A 243 -0.34 24.07 -20.84
C PRO A 243 -0.82 24.84 -19.62
N TYR A 244 -0.46 26.13 -19.54
CA TYR A 244 -1.30 27.10 -18.89
C TYR A 244 -2.49 27.27 -19.83
N LEU A 245 -3.53 26.46 -19.63
CA LEU A 245 -4.84 26.82 -20.14
C LEU A 245 -5.24 28.10 -19.38
N ASN A 246 -4.93 29.25 -19.96
CA ASN A 246 -5.49 30.53 -19.57
C ASN A 246 -6.85 30.72 -20.26
N ASN A 247 -7.75 29.75 -20.11
CA ASN A 247 -9.17 30.00 -20.35
C ASN A 247 -9.79 30.32 -19.00
N GLU A 248 -10.50 31.44 -18.88
CA GLU A 248 -11.08 31.89 -17.60
C GLU A 248 -12.03 30.86 -16.95
N ASN A 249 -12.46 29.83 -17.70
CA ASN A 249 -13.36 28.78 -17.25
C ASN A 249 -12.72 27.39 -17.07
N THR A 250 -11.39 27.24 -17.22
CA THR A 250 -10.75 25.92 -17.03
C THR A 250 -10.51 25.63 -15.55
N ILE A 251 -10.97 24.46 -15.09
CA ILE A 251 -10.73 23.99 -13.73
C ILE A 251 -9.47 23.14 -13.75
N GLN A 252 -8.43 23.53 -13.01
CA GLN A 252 -7.14 22.84 -12.98
C GLN A 252 -6.71 22.51 -11.55
N HIS A 253 -6.27 21.27 -11.36
CA HIS A 253 -5.65 20.79 -10.11
C HIS A 253 -4.26 20.21 -10.39
N THR A 254 -3.27 20.69 -9.65
CA THR A 254 -1.91 20.15 -9.68
C THR A 254 -1.66 19.31 -8.43
N LEU A 255 -1.16 18.10 -8.63
CA LEU A 255 -0.87 17.12 -7.59
C LEU A 255 0.59 16.68 -7.65
N SER A 256 1.20 16.41 -6.51
CA SER A 256 2.62 16.06 -6.42
C SER A 256 2.90 14.97 -5.39
N MET A 257 3.75 14.02 -5.77
CA MET A 257 4.52 13.15 -4.88
C MET A 257 6.01 13.54 -4.88
N GLY A 258 6.32 14.73 -5.40
CA GLY A 258 7.67 15.24 -5.60
C GLY A 258 8.37 14.66 -6.83
N HIS A 259 8.57 13.34 -6.87
CA HIS A 259 9.18 12.65 -8.02
C HIS A 259 8.19 12.35 -9.15
N ARG A 260 6.89 12.45 -8.87
CA ARG A 260 5.79 12.42 -9.84
C ARG A 260 4.89 13.62 -9.62
N ILE A 261 4.51 14.28 -10.71
CA ILE A 261 3.59 15.42 -10.68
C ILE A 261 2.48 15.12 -11.68
N GLN A 262 1.25 15.46 -11.35
CA GLN A 262 0.12 15.35 -12.26
C GLN A 262 -0.65 16.66 -12.30
N VAL A 263 -1.02 17.08 -13.50
CA VAL A 263 -1.88 18.23 -13.74
C VAL A 263 -3.14 17.68 -14.40
N LEU A 264 -4.27 17.88 -13.75
CA LEU A 264 -5.58 17.50 -14.27
C LEU A 264 -6.34 18.80 -14.57
N SER A 265 -6.77 18.95 -15.82
CA SER A 265 -7.42 20.16 -16.31
C SER A 265 -8.71 19.79 -17.04
N TYR A 266 -9.83 20.35 -16.61
CA TYR A 266 -11.07 20.30 -17.38
C TYR A 266 -11.13 21.49 -18.34
N ASN A 267 -11.33 21.19 -19.62
CA ASN A 267 -11.51 22.17 -20.68
C ASN A 267 -12.97 22.17 -21.16
N PRO A 268 -13.75 23.23 -20.88
CA PRO A 268 -15.15 23.34 -21.31
C PRO A 268 -15.33 23.36 -22.83
N THR A 269 -14.30 23.75 -23.60
CA THR A 269 -14.40 23.84 -25.06
C THR A 269 -14.29 22.47 -25.72
N SER A 270 -13.43 21.60 -25.21
CA SER A 270 -13.24 20.24 -25.72
C SER A 270 -14.06 19.20 -24.95
N ASP A 271 -14.88 19.65 -24.01
CA ASP A 271 -15.66 18.87 -23.05
C ASP A 271 -14.95 17.58 -22.57
N SER A 272 -13.74 17.79 -22.08
CA SER A 272 -12.84 16.70 -21.69
C SER A 272 -11.89 17.10 -20.57
N VAL A 273 -11.48 16.10 -19.81
CA VAL A 273 -10.44 16.22 -18.79
C VAL A 273 -9.11 15.80 -19.41
N GLU A 274 -8.16 16.72 -19.49
CA GLU A 274 -6.78 16.48 -19.88
C GLU A 274 -5.92 16.16 -18.67
N VAL A 275 -5.11 15.11 -18.76
CA VAL A 275 -4.18 14.71 -17.72
C VAL A 275 -2.76 14.75 -18.25
N VAL A 276 -1.91 15.53 -17.61
CA VAL A 276 -0.47 15.58 -17.88
C VAL A 276 0.30 15.04 -16.70
N GLN A 277 1.15 14.04 -16.94
CA GLN A 277 1.93 13.33 -15.93
C GLN A 277 3.41 13.61 -16.14
N TYR A 278 4.09 14.12 -15.13
CA TYR A 278 5.53 14.33 -15.13
C TYR A 278 6.22 13.31 -14.21
N TYR A 279 7.33 12.75 -14.69
CA TYR A 279 8.17 11.76 -14.01
C TYR A 279 9.60 12.27 -13.94
N SER A 280 10.15 12.37 -12.73
CA SER A 280 11.56 12.73 -12.54
C SER A 280 12.47 11.64 -13.11
N ASP A 281 13.55 12.01 -13.80
CA ASP A 281 14.51 11.06 -14.37
C ASP A 281 15.12 10.12 -13.31
N ASP A 282 15.37 10.62 -12.10
CA ASP A 282 15.87 9.81 -10.97
C ASP A 282 14.92 8.68 -10.59
N SER A 283 13.61 8.86 -10.81
CA SER A 283 12.60 7.86 -10.47
C SER A 283 12.52 6.72 -11.48
N LEU A 284 12.99 6.94 -12.70
CA LEU A 284 12.98 5.94 -13.77
C LEU A 284 14.20 5.01 -13.70
N ASN A 285 15.32 5.51 -13.17
CA ASN A 285 16.62 4.83 -13.22
C ASN A 285 17.00 4.06 -11.95
N VAL A 286 16.31 4.26 -10.82
CA VAL A 286 16.67 3.63 -9.53
C VAL A 286 15.86 2.35 -9.27
N LYS A 287 16.45 1.19 -9.55
CA LYS A 287 15.93 -0.15 -9.17
C LYS A 287 16.55 -0.69 -7.87
N VAL A 288 16.97 0.19 -6.95
CA VAL A 288 17.53 -0.27 -5.67
C VAL A 288 16.41 -0.90 -4.83
N THR A 289 16.48 -2.21 -4.68
CA THR A 289 15.68 -3.00 -3.74
C THR A 289 16.45 -3.16 -2.43
N GLN A 290 15.76 -3.01 -1.30
CA GLN A 290 16.30 -3.26 0.02
C GLN A 290 15.48 -4.36 0.68
N ALA A 291 16.15 -5.42 1.11
CA ALA A 291 15.51 -6.49 1.87
C ALA A 291 15.62 -6.19 3.37
N TYR A 292 14.51 -6.31 4.09
CA TYR A 292 14.42 -6.19 5.53
C TYR A 292 14.01 -7.55 6.12
N ASN A 293 14.89 -8.11 6.94
CA ASN A 293 14.67 -9.38 7.61
C ASN A 293 14.20 -9.14 9.04
N PHE A 294 13.12 -9.79 9.45
CA PHE A 294 12.59 -9.69 10.81
C PHE A 294 11.98 -11.02 11.27
N MET A 295 11.75 -11.14 12.58
CA MET A 295 11.08 -12.28 13.18
C MET A 295 9.63 -11.90 13.50
N MET A 296 8.67 -12.73 13.07
CA MET A 296 7.24 -12.52 13.27
C MET A 296 6.67 -13.64 14.15
N TRP A 297 5.95 -13.27 15.21
CA TRP A 297 5.28 -14.25 16.07
C TRP A 297 4.11 -14.92 15.33
N CYS A 298 4.07 -16.25 15.32
CA CYS A 298 2.97 -17.04 14.78
C CYS A 298 2.15 -17.68 15.92
N PRO A 299 0.92 -17.22 16.19
CA PRO A 299 0.07 -17.76 17.26
C PRO A 299 -0.27 -19.24 17.10
N LEU A 300 -0.40 -19.74 15.87
CA LEU A 300 -0.79 -21.13 15.61
C LEU A 300 0.20 -22.15 16.17
N ASN A 301 1.51 -21.90 16.02
CA ASN A 301 2.56 -22.80 16.49
C ASN A 301 3.32 -22.29 17.71
N GLY A 302 3.03 -21.06 18.18
CA GLY A 302 3.68 -20.45 19.32
C GLY A 302 5.17 -20.19 19.12
N LYS A 303 5.60 -19.88 17.89
CA LYS A 303 7.00 -19.66 17.53
C LYS A 303 7.18 -18.40 16.69
N TYR A 304 8.40 -17.85 16.71
CA TYR A 304 8.81 -16.80 15.79
C TYR A 304 9.25 -17.38 14.44
N SER A 305 8.67 -16.88 13.36
CA SER A 305 9.02 -17.21 11.98
C SER A 305 9.86 -16.09 11.37
N LYS A 306 10.90 -16.44 10.61
CA LYS A 306 11.68 -15.47 9.84
C LYS A 306 10.86 -14.99 8.64
N VAL A 307 10.77 -13.67 8.46
CA VAL A 307 10.08 -13.03 7.35
C VAL A 307 11.03 -12.05 6.67
N VAL A 308 10.92 -11.96 5.34
CA VAL A 308 11.71 -11.03 4.53
C VAL A 308 10.75 -10.12 3.76
N GLN A 309 10.86 -8.81 3.96
CA GLN A 309 10.13 -7.83 3.16
C GLN A 309 11.10 -7.06 2.27
N THR A 310 10.79 -6.98 0.98
CA THR A 310 11.57 -6.18 0.03
C THR A 310 10.90 -4.83 -0.21
N PHE A 311 11.67 -3.75 -0.12
CA PHE A 311 11.24 -2.39 -0.38
C PHE A 311 11.92 -1.84 -1.62
N THR A 312 11.16 -1.14 -2.46
CA THR A 312 11.71 -0.38 -3.59
C THR A 312 11.65 1.11 -3.25
N LYS A 313 12.68 1.87 -3.63
CA LYS A 313 12.70 3.33 -3.40
C LYS A 313 11.51 4.05 -4.06
N PHE A 314 11.17 3.63 -5.28
CA PHE A 314 10.01 4.12 -6.01
C PHE A 314 9.09 2.95 -6.34
N SER A 315 7.77 3.19 -6.22
CA SER A 315 6.78 2.19 -6.62
C SER A 315 6.69 2.09 -8.14
N ARG A 316 6.18 0.97 -8.66
CA ARG A 316 5.92 0.83 -10.10
C ARG A 316 4.98 1.93 -10.61
N GLU A 317 5.05 2.22 -11.91
CA GLU A 317 4.11 3.14 -12.55
C GLU A 317 2.68 2.63 -12.38
N TYR A 318 1.80 3.51 -11.93
CA TYR A 318 0.38 3.19 -11.75
C TYR A 318 -0.36 3.54 -13.03
N ARG A 319 -1.27 2.67 -13.47
CA ARG A 319 -1.96 2.77 -14.77
C ARG A 319 -3.13 3.76 -14.71
N TRP A 320 -2.81 5.03 -14.47
CA TRP A 320 -3.81 6.09 -14.30
C TRP A 320 -4.78 6.22 -15.47
N ASN A 321 -4.33 6.14 -16.72
CA ASN A 321 -5.22 6.19 -17.88
C ASN A 321 -6.28 5.07 -17.83
N GLU A 322 -5.89 3.85 -17.47
CA GLU A 322 -6.85 2.74 -17.33
C GLU A 322 -7.81 2.94 -16.15
N VAL A 323 -7.31 3.48 -15.04
CA VAL A 323 -8.11 3.78 -13.85
C VAL A 323 -9.11 4.90 -14.13
N ASP A 324 -8.71 5.95 -14.82
CA ASP A 324 -9.58 7.09 -15.13
C ASP A 324 -10.69 6.69 -16.10
N ASN A 325 -10.38 5.90 -17.13
CA ASN A 325 -11.41 5.34 -18.02
C ASN A 325 -12.36 4.40 -17.28
N LEU A 326 -11.84 3.54 -16.40
CA LEU A 326 -12.67 2.66 -15.56
C LEU A 326 -13.61 3.46 -14.65
N ILE A 327 -13.13 4.54 -14.06
CA ILE A 327 -13.92 5.41 -13.18
C ILE A 327 -14.97 6.18 -13.97
N CYS A 328 -14.62 6.63 -15.18
CA CYS A 328 -15.52 7.29 -16.12
C CYS A 328 -16.68 6.40 -16.58
N GLY A 329 -16.59 5.09 -16.37
CA GLY A 329 -17.64 4.11 -16.69
C GLY A 329 -17.39 3.31 -17.97
N ASP A 330 -16.15 3.24 -18.44
CA ASP A 330 -15.78 2.46 -19.64
C ASP A 330 -16.11 0.97 -19.43
N PRO A 331 -17.09 0.40 -20.17
CA PRO A 331 -17.53 -0.98 -19.99
C PRO A 331 -16.46 -2.00 -20.41
N ASP A 332 -15.50 -1.60 -21.25
CA ASP A 332 -14.40 -2.47 -21.68
C ASP A 332 -13.28 -2.56 -20.64
N LYS A 333 -13.27 -1.65 -19.65
CA LYS A 333 -12.33 -1.71 -18.53
C LYS A 333 -12.94 -2.47 -17.36
N ALA A 334 -12.15 -3.38 -16.81
CA ALA A 334 -12.48 -4.09 -15.59
C ALA A 334 -11.37 -3.90 -14.55
N PHE A 335 -11.70 -4.16 -13.28
CA PHE A 335 -10.68 -4.21 -12.24
C PHE A 335 -9.60 -5.23 -12.57
N SER A 336 -8.35 -4.79 -12.40
CA SER A 336 -7.18 -5.63 -12.62
C SER A 336 -6.16 -5.38 -11.51
N GLU A 337 -5.25 -6.31 -11.26
CA GLU A 337 -4.36 -6.25 -10.08
C GLU A 337 -3.57 -4.93 -9.99
N GLY A 338 -3.26 -4.31 -11.13
CA GLY A 338 -2.56 -3.02 -11.16
C GLY A 338 -3.42 -1.79 -10.86
N THR A 339 -4.76 -1.88 -10.72
CA THR A 339 -5.62 -0.73 -10.42
C THR A 339 -5.81 -0.47 -8.92
N ARG A 340 -5.16 -1.24 -8.02
CA ARG A 340 -5.12 -1.00 -6.56
C ARG A 340 -6.49 -0.72 -5.91
N PHE A 341 -7.54 -1.36 -6.42
CA PHE A 341 -8.89 -1.29 -5.84
C PHE A 341 -8.93 -1.88 -4.43
N ARG A 342 -9.88 -1.39 -3.63
CA ARG A 342 -10.19 -1.96 -2.32
C ARG A 342 -11.01 -3.22 -2.51
N ARG A 343 -10.81 -4.20 -1.64
CA ARG A 343 -11.45 -5.51 -1.76
C ARG A 343 -11.81 -6.13 -0.42
N LEU A 344 -12.92 -6.85 -0.41
CA LEU A 344 -13.38 -7.70 0.68
C LEU A 344 -13.81 -9.05 0.09
N GLY A 345 -13.41 -10.15 0.71
CA GLY A 345 -13.73 -11.49 0.23
C GLY A 345 -14.54 -12.26 1.24
N PHE A 346 -15.48 -13.04 0.76
CA PHE A 346 -16.23 -14.02 1.53
C PHE A 346 -16.28 -15.35 0.80
N ALA A 347 -16.47 -16.42 1.56
CA ALA A 347 -16.74 -17.75 1.06
C ALA A 347 -17.96 -18.32 1.78
N ILE A 348 -18.87 -18.93 1.02
CA ILE A 348 -19.89 -19.82 1.57
C ILE A 348 -19.23 -21.17 1.78
N ILE A 349 -19.17 -21.62 3.02
CA ILE A 349 -18.66 -22.95 3.36
C ILE A 349 -19.84 -23.92 3.32
N PRO A 350 -19.74 -25.03 2.56
CA PRO A 350 -20.83 -25.99 2.47
C PRO A 350 -21.05 -26.75 3.78
N ASP A 351 -22.31 -27.11 4.00
CA ASP A 351 -22.73 -27.97 5.10
C ASP A 351 -22.30 -29.43 4.87
N ARG A 352 -22.53 -30.26 5.89
CA ARG A 352 -22.42 -31.72 5.75
C ARG A 352 -23.78 -32.28 5.40
N PHE A 353 -23.83 -33.15 4.40
CA PHE A 353 -25.05 -33.83 3.98
C PHE A 353 -24.90 -35.32 4.29
N SER A 354 -25.89 -35.89 4.95
CA SER A 354 -25.97 -37.32 5.22
C SER A 354 -26.76 -38.06 4.14
N ASN A 355 -27.60 -37.35 3.40
CA ASN A 355 -28.42 -37.89 2.33
C ASN A 355 -28.66 -36.83 1.23
N MET A 356 -29.18 -37.29 0.09
CA MET A 356 -29.45 -36.43 -1.07
C MET A 356 -30.54 -35.38 -0.80
N ALA A 357 -31.50 -35.66 0.08
CA ALA A 357 -32.57 -34.71 0.41
C ALA A 357 -32.02 -33.45 1.11
N GLN A 358 -31.09 -33.63 2.07
CA GLN A 358 -30.40 -32.51 2.75
C GLN A 358 -29.56 -31.69 1.77
N GLU A 359 -28.90 -32.36 0.82
CA GLU A 359 -28.14 -31.67 -0.23
C GLU A 359 -29.05 -30.83 -1.13
N GLN A 360 -30.19 -31.37 -1.55
CA GLN A 360 -31.17 -30.62 -2.36
C GLN A 360 -31.79 -29.45 -1.59
N GLU A 361 -32.06 -29.62 -0.29
CA GLU A 361 -32.48 -28.50 0.58
C GLU A 361 -31.42 -27.39 0.59
N TYR A 362 -30.14 -27.75 0.71
CA TYR A 362 -29.03 -26.79 0.67
C TYR A 362 -28.89 -26.09 -0.68
N VAL A 363 -29.10 -26.81 -1.79
CA VAL A 363 -29.19 -26.20 -3.12
C VAL A 363 -30.33 -25.17 -3.17
N GLY A 364 -31.49 -25.48 -2.58
CA GLY A 364 -32.60 -24.54 -2.45
C GLY A 364 -32.25 -23.27 -1.65
N LYS A 365 -31.44 -23.39 -0.58
CA LYS A 365 -30.90 -22.24 0.17
C LYS A 365 -30.04 -21.35 -0.73
N PHE A 366 -29.18 -21.95 -1.55
CA PHE A 366 -28.34 -21.21 -2.51
C PHE A 366 -29.17 -20.56 -3.64
N GLN A 367 -30.20 -21.22 -4.16
CA GLN A 367 -31.08 -20.64 -5.18
C GLN A 367 -31.75 -19.35 -4.69
N ARG A 368 -32.21 -19.30 -3.44
CA ARG A 368 -32.74 -18.06 -2.81
C ARG A 368 -31.70 -16.94 -2.77
N LEU A 369 -30.44 -17.29 -2.49
CA LEU A 369 -29.34 -16.34 -2.56
C LEU A 369 -29.12 -15.84 -4.00
N LEU A 370 -29.11 -16.74 -4.98
CA LEU A 370 -28.93 -16.40 -6.39
C LEU A 370 -30.04 -15.48 -6.91
N GLU A 371 -31.28 -15.67 -6.47
CA GLU A 371 -32.38 -14.73 -6.74
C GLU A 371 -32.12 -13.35 -6.16
N TYR A 372 -31.65 -13.28 -4.91
CA TYR A 372 -31.27 -12.01 -4.28
C TYR A 372 -30.12 -11.31 -5.04
N LEU A 373 -29.08 -12.06 -5.44
CA LEU A 373 -27.95 -11.52 -6.19
C LEU A 373 -28.37 -11.01 -7.57
N ASN A 374 -29.27 -11.71 -8.26
CA ASN A 374 -29.83 -11.24 -9.53
C ASN A 374 -30.67 -9.97 -9.35
N LYS A 375 -31.37 -9.78 -8.22
CA LYS A 375 -32.07 -8.51 -7.91
C LYS A 375 -31.14 -7.34 -7.63
N LEU A 376 -29.89 -7.60 -7.26
CA LEU A 376 -28.88 -6.54 -7.03
C LEU A 376 -28.23 -6.05 -8.33
N GLN A 377 -28.34 -6.79 -9.44
CA GLN A 377 -27.84 -6.33 -10.73
C GLN A 377 -28.63 -5.09 -11.17
N GLN A 378 -27.93 -4.14 -11.78
CA GLN A 378 -28.59 -2.99 -12.39
C GLN A 378 -29.61 -3.45 -13.43
N LYS A 379 -30.78 -2.80 -13.43
CA LYS A 379 -31.93 -3.18 -14.26
C LYS A 379 -31.66 -3.17 -15.77
N ASP A 380 -30.63 -2.46 -16.20
CA ASP A 380 -30.29 -2.27 -17.62
C ASP A 380 -29.53 -3.47 -18.21
N LEU A 381 -29.00 -4.37 -17.37
CA LEU A 381 -28.39 -5.63 -17.82
C LEU A 381 -29.48 -6.70 -18.00
N GLN A 382 -30.00 -6.82 -19.22
CA GLN A 382 -31.13 -7.71 -19.57
C GLN A 382 -30.84 -9.22 -19.44
N GLN A 383 -29.61 -9.65 -19.13
CA GLN A 383 -29.27 -11.07 -19.02
C GLN A 383 -29.08 -11.50 -17.56
N LYS A 384 -30.01 -12.32 -17.07
CA LYS A 384 -29.94 -12.95 -15.75
C LYS A 384 -28.61 -13.70 -15.60
N MET A 385 -27.90 -13.47 -14.50
CA MET A 385 -26.68 -14.21 -14.21
C MET A 385 -27.00 -15.66 -13.88
N GLU A 386 -26.52 -16.55 -14.74
CA GLU A 386 -26.58 -17.99 -14.55
C GLU A 386 -25.30 -18.50 -13.88
N ILE A 387 -25.46 -19.24 -12.78
CA ILE A 387 -24.39 -19.93 -12.07
C ILE A 387 -24.69 -21.42 -12.17
N LYS A 388 -23.75 -22.18 -12.73
CA LYS A 388 -23.90 -23.65 -12.84
C LYS A 388 -23.90 -24.25 -11.43
N ILE A 389 -24.94 -25.01 -11.08
CA ILE A 389 -25.02 -25.75 -9.83
C ILE A 389 -24.54 -27.18 -10.08
N ILE A 390 -23.65 -27.67 -9.22
CA ILE A 390 -23.04 -29.00 -9.29
C ILE A 390 -23.30 -29.71 -7.96
N THR A 391 -23.89 -30.89 -8.01
CA THR A 391 -24.23 -31.72 -6.84
C THR A 391 -23.46 -33.03 -6.86
N SER A 392 -23.58 -33.85 -5.81
CA SER A 392 -22.91 -35.15 -5.73
C SER A 392 -23.38 -36.16 -6.79
N MET A 393 -24.50 -35.91 -7.48
CA MET A 393 -25.00 -36.76 -8.57
C MET A 393 -24.25 -36.56 -9.89
N GLU A 394 -23.57 -35.43 -10.04
CA GLU A 394 -22.78 -35.17 -11.24
C GLU A 394 -21.39 -35.79 -11.05
N ASP A 395 -21.02 -36.75 -11.91
CA ASP A 395 -19.66 -37.34 -12.00
C ASP A 395 -18.60 -36.35 -12.54
N VAL A 396 -18.76 -35.07 -12.22
CA VAL A 396 -17.86 -34.00 -12.64
C VAL A 396 -16.92 -33.71 -11.47
N LYS A 397 -15.63 -34.01 -11.64
CA LYS A 397 -14.57 -33.48 -10.77
C LYS A 397 -14.51 -31.96 -10.94
N ASP A 398 -15.36 -31.21 -10.22
CA ASP A 398 -15.29 -29.75 -10.19
C ASP A 398 -14.04 -29.30 -9.44
N LYS A 399 -12.98 -28.99 -10.20
CA LYS A 399 -11.75 -28.40 -9.66
C LYS A 399 -11.95 -26.96 -9.15
N GLY A 400 -13.10 -26.36 -9.46
CA GLY A 400 -13.43 -24.97 -9.17
C GLY A 400 -12.76 -23.95 -10.09
N PRO A 401 -13.09 -22.66 -9.94
CA PRO A 401 -12.34 -21.56 -10.51
C PRO A 401 -10.86 -21.71 -10.26
N THR A 402 -10.11 -21.77 -11.35
CA THR A 402 -8.68 -21.53 -11.34
C THR A 402 -8.42 -20.03 -11.20
N ILE A 403 -8.05 -19.57 -10.01
CA ILE A 403 -7.80 -18.14 -9.75
C ILE A 403 -6.37 -17.78 -10.23
N GLY A 404 -6.25 -16.93 -11.27
CA GLY A 404 -4.95 -16.43 -11.78
C GLY A 404 -5.02 -15.58 -13.06
N THR A 405 -3.89 -14.99 -13.45
CA THR A 405 -3.78 -13.78 -14.31
C THR A 405 -3.83 -13.99 -15.84
N ASN A 406 -4.22 -15.17 -16.35
CA ASN A 406 -4.21 -15.42 -17.80
C ASN A 406 -5.61 -15.45 -18.42
N ARG A 407 -5.68 -15.17 -19.73
CA ARG A 407 -6.88 -15.14 -20.59
C ARG A 407 -7.82 -16.36 -20.45
N LEU A 408 -7.36 -17.48 -19.87
CA LEU A 408 -8.16 -18.66 -19.51
C LEU A 408 -9.14 -18.43 -18.33
N GLY A 409 -8.87 -17.46 -17.45
CA GLY A 409 -9.67 -17.22 -16.23
C GLY A 409 -10.96 -16.44 -16.43
N LYS A 410 -11.21 -15.89 -17.63
CA LYS A 410 -12.41 -15.07 -17.91
C LYS A 410 -13.73 -15.81 -17.68
N ASN A 411 -13.74 -17.14 -17.82
CA ASN A 411 -14.95 -17.96 -17.67
C ASN A 411 -15.15 -18.55 -16.26
N THR A 412 -14.23 -18.29 -15.33
CA THR A 412 -14.25 -18.90 -13.99
C THR A 412 -15.00 -18.08 -12.95
N VAL A 413 -15.31 -16.83 -13.27
CA VAL A 413 -15.99 -15.90 -12.37
C VAL A 413 -17.07 -15.13 -13.12
N LYS A 414 -18.11 -14.72 -12.40
CA LYS A 414 -19.16 -13.80 -12.88
C LYS A 414 -18.97 -12.46 -12.20
N ARG A 415 -19.15 -11.37 -12.96
CA ARG A 415 -18.93 -10.00 -12.50
C ARG A 415 -20.16 -9.16 -12.78
N PHE A 416 -20.51 -8.29 -11.85
CA PHE A 416 -21.54 -7.28 -12.07
C PHE A 416 -21.34 -6.10 -11.13
N VAL A 417 -21.80 -4.92 -11.57
CA VAL A 417 -21.73 -3.68 -10.80
C VAL A 417 -23.00 -3.50 -9.97
N VAL A 418 -22.82 -3.06 -8.73
CA VAL A 418 -23.90 -2.66 -7.82
C VAL A 418 -23.79 -1.16 -7.58
N ASP A 419 -24.85 -0.43 -7.90
CA ASP A 419 -24.99 0.98 -7.56
C ASP A 419 -25.23 1.14 -6.06
N LEU A 420 -24.43 1.99 -5.41
CA LEU A 420 -24.51 2.26 -3.98
C LEU A 420 -25.14 3.63 -3.67
N ARG A 421 -25.67 4.33 -4.67
CA ARG A 421 -26.46 5.56 -4.48
C ARG A 421 -27.84 5.22 -3.93
N LYS A 422 -28.31 6.03 -2.97
CA LYS A 422 -29.71 5.97 -2.49
C LYS A 422 -30.58 6.95 -3.24
N SER A 423 -30.00 8.08 -3.64
CA SER A 423 -30.63 9.14 -4.42
C SER A 423 -29.79 9.49 -5.64
N LYS A 424 -30.42 9.99 -6.71
CA LYS A 424 -29.72 10.51 -7.89
C LYS A 424 -28.81 11.72 -7.57
N ARG A 425 -29.04 12.39 -6.43
CA ARG A 425 -28.21 13.51 -5.95
C ARG A 425 -26.97 13.07 -5.18
N ASP A 426 -26.88 11.79 -4.79
CA ASP A 426 -25.70 11.29 -4.09
C ASP A 426 -24.54 11.21 -5.07
N ASN A 427 -23.33 11.55 -4.60
CA ASN A 427 -22.11 11.30 -5.36
C ASN A 427 -22.08 9.87 -5.87
N TYR A 428 -21.67 9.72 -7.13
CA TYR A 428 -21.53 8.42 -7.76
C TYR A 428 -20.72 7.49 -6.87
N ALA A 429 -21.30 6.32 -6.59
CA ALA A 429 -20.68 5.34 -5.74
C ALA A 429 -21.10 3.95 -6.19
N TRP A 430 -20.15 3.06 -6.39
CA TRP A 430 -20.41 1.72 -6.90
C TRP A 430 -19.39 0.72 -6.38
N MET A 431 -19.75 -0.55 -6.50
CA MET A 431 -18.83 -1.67 -6.27
C MET A 431 -19.08 -2.77 -7.30
N GLU A 432 -18.04 -3.50 -7.67
CA GLU A 432 -18.15 -4.73 -8.44
C GLU A 432 -18.26 -5.91 -7.48
N MET A 433 -19.21 -6.80 -7.74
CA MET A 433 -19.27 -8.13 -7.13
C MET A 433 -18.67 -9.14 -8.10
N VAL A 434 -17.73 -9.96 -7.60
CA VAL A 434 -17.05 -11.02 -8.35
C VAL A 434 -17.34 -12.36 -7.66
N LEU A 435 -18.10 -13.20 -8.35
CA LEU A 435 -18.60 -14.49 -7.86
C LEU A 435 -17.94 -15.63 -8.63
N ASP A 436 -17.90 -16.82 -8.03
CA ASP A 436 -17.54 -18.02 -8.79
C ASP A 436 -18.58 -18.32 -9.88
N SER A 437 -18.15 -18.85 -11.02
CA SER A 437 -19.06 -19.20 -12.14
C SER A 437 -19.88 -20.46 -11.91
N SER A 438 -19.46 -21.30 -10.95
CA SER A 438 -20.15 -22.50 -10.54
C SER A 438 -20.24 -22.57 -9.02
N PHE A 439 -21.37 -23.11 -8.56
CA PHE A 439 -21.61 -23.48 -7.18
C PHE A 439 -21.56 -25.00 -7.08
N SER A 440 -20.77 -25.52 -6.14
CA SER A 440 -20.72 -26.96 -5.85
C SER A 440 -21.00 -27.19 -4.38
N THR A 441 -21.75 -28.24 -4.07
CA THR A 441 -22.09 -28.65 -2.70
C THR A 441 -20.89 -29.21 -1.93
N ASN A 442 -19.80 -29.60 -2.62
CA ASN A 442 -18.59 -30.15 -2.00
C ASN A 442 -17.43 -29.14 -1.91
N ARG A 443 -17.64 -27.88 -2.30
CA ARG A 443 -16.61 -26.85 -2.40
C ARG A 443 -17.13 -25.52 -1.89
N THR A 444 -16.24 -24.63 -1.49
CA THR A 444 -16.63 -23.26 -1.16
C THR A 444 -17.09 -22.49 -2.39
N PHE A 445 -18.03 -21.56 -2.20
CA PHE A 445 -18.42 -20.57 -3.21
C PHE A 445 -17.97 -19.16 -2.81
N LYS A 446 -17.13 -18.52 -3.62
CA LYS A 446 -16.53 -17.21 -3.29
C LYS A 446 -17.36 -16.04 -3.78
N ILE A 447 -17.42 -15.01 -2.93
CA ILE A 447 -18.06 -13.72 -3.19
C ILE A 447 -17.06 -12.63 -2.83
N ASN A 448 -16.57 -11.90 -3.82
CA ASN A 448 -15.63 -10.79 -3.61
C ASN A 448 -16.29 -9.47 -3.97
N PHE A 449 -16.06 -8.45 -3.15
CA PHE A 449 -16.44 -7.08 -3.38
C PHE A 449 -15.21 -6.29 -3.76
N GLN A 450 -15.29 -5.49 -4.82
CA GLN A 450 -14.20 -4.68 -5.34
C GLN A 450 -14.69 -3.26 -5.58
N TRP A 451 -13.97 -2.24 -5.13
CA TRP A 451 -14.38 -0.86 -5.36
C TRP A 451 -13.20 0.11 -5.40
N LEU A 452 -13.40 1.20 -6.16
CA LEU A 452 -12.53 2.38 -6.19
C LEU A 452 -13.32 3.63 -5.79
N VAL A 453 -14.51 3.79 -6.36
CA VAL A 453 -15.38 4.97 -6.23
C VAL A 453 -16.49 4.64 -5.24
N ALA A 454 -16.16 4.49 -3.95
CA ALA A 454 -17.15 4.37 -2.87
C ALA A 454 -16.52 4.59 -1.50
N SER A 455 -17.29 5.12 -0.56
CA SER A 455 -16.92 5.13 0.86
C SER A 455 -17.01 3.72 1.45
N ALA A 456 -16.14 3.43 2.43
CA ALA A 456 -16.17 2.16 3.14
C ALA A 456 -17.53 1.92 3.82
N SER A 457 -18.19 2.96 4.33
CA SER A 457 -19.49 2.86 4.98
C SER A 457 -20.62 2.43 4.04
N LYS A 458 -20.63 2.90 2.78
CA LYS A 458 -21.62 2.49 1.78
C LYS A 458 -21.45 1.00 1.41
N VAL A 459 -20.20 0.59 1.20
CA VAL A 459 -19.87 -0.81 0.90
C VAL A 459 -20.22 -1.71 2.09
N GLU A 460 -19.86 -1.29 3.30
CA GLU A 460 -20.14 -2.04 4.54
C GLU A 460 -21.65 -2.27 4.73
N ALA A 461 -22.48 -1.24 4.53
CA ALA A 461 -23.93 -1.40 4.63
C ALA A 461 -24.46 -2.47 3.67
N GLN A 462 -23.98 -2.51 2.43
CA GLN A 462 -24.37 -3.50 1.44
C GLN A 462 -23.85 -4.91 1.79
N VAL A 463 -22.63 -5.02 2.30
CA VAL A 463 -22.05 -6.29 2.77
C VAL A 463 -22.84 -6.84 3.96
N GLN A 464 -23.21 -6.00 4.93
CA GLN A 464 -24.02 -6.39 6.08
C GLN A 464 -25.41 -6.89 5.65
N LEU A 465 -26.01 -6.29 4.62
CA LEU A 465 -27.27 -6.79 4.04
C LEU A 465 -27.10 -8.19 3.47
N LEU A 466 -26.03 -8.46 2.71
CA LEU A 466 -25.75 -9.80 2.20
C LEU A 466 -25.54 -10.79 3.35
N GLN A 467 -24.73 -10.44 4.36
CA GLN A 467 -24.49 -11.31 5.51
C GLN A 467 -25.79 -11.69 6.21
N ARG A 468 -26.68 -10.71 6.47
CA ARG A 468 -28.00 -10.95 7.06
C ARG A 468 -28.85 -11.88 6.20
N ARG A 469 -28.85 -11.72 4.87
CA ARG A 469 -29.59 -12.61 3.95
C ARG A 469 -29.04 -14.03 3.96
N CYS A 470 -27.71 -14.20 3.92
CA CYS A 470 -27.09 -15.52 4.04
C CYS A 470 -27.48 -16.20 5.35
N THR A 471 -27.42 -15.50 6.48
CA THR A 471 -27.89 -16.03 7.78
C THR A 471 -29.37 -16.41 7.74
N GLN A 472 -30.23 -15.57 7.17
CA GLN A 472 -31.67 -15.86 7.01
C GLN A 472 -31.93 -17.10 6.16
N TYR A 473 -31.14 -17.32 5.11
CA TYR A 473 -31.25 -18.49 4.24
C TYR A 473 -30.56 -19.74 4.82
N GLY A 474 -29.86 -19.62 5.94
CA GLY A 474 -29.10 -20.73 6.54
C GLY A 474 -27.80 -21.06 5.80
N LEU A 475 -27.20 -20.09 5.10
CA LEU A 475 -25.91 -20.25 4.42
C LEU A 475 -24.78 -19.72 5.30
N LYS A 476 -23.73 -20.54 5.49
CA LYS A 476 -22.55 -20.17 6.29
C LYS A 476 -21.58 -19.30 5.50
N LEU A 477 -21.77 -17.99 5.57
CA LEU A 477 -20.89 -17.00 4.95
C LEU A 477 -19.72 -16.61 5.88
N VAL A 478 -18.48 -16.84 5.44
CA VAL A 478 -17.25 -16.57 6.20
C VAL A 478 -16.40 -15.53 5.46
N ASN A 479 -15.89 -14.53 6.18
CA ASN A 479 -14.92 -13.57 5.62
C ASN A 479 -13.57 -14.26 5.41
N ILE A 480 -12.93 -14.07 4.26
CA ILE A 480 -11.68 -14.76 3.88
C ILE A 480 -10.52 -13.77 3.72
N PRO A 481 -9.27 -14.17 4.05
CA PRO A 481 -8.12 -13.30 3.92
C PRO A 481 -7.69 -13.17 2.46
N HIS A 482 -7.13 -12.04 2.05
CA HIS A 482 -6.66 -11.85 0.66
C HIS A 482 -5.63 -12.93 0.22
N ALA A 483 -4.80 -13.43 1.14
CA ALA A 483 -3.86 -14.52 0.86
C ALA A 483 -4.57 -15.77 0.31
N SER A 484 -5.83 -16.03 0.67
CA SER A 484 -6.59 -17.19 0.19
C SER A 484 -7.00 -17.08 -1.29
N ILE A 485 -6.85 -15.93 -1.93
CA ILE A 485 -7.14 -15.76 -3.37
C ILE A 485 -5.92 -15.23 -4.15
N SER A 486 -4.87 -14.81 -3.46
CA SER A 486 -3.66 -14.29 -4.08
C SER A 486 -2.75 -15.42 -4.57
N ALA A 487 -2.04 -15.14 -5.67
CA ALA A 487 -0.95 -15.99 -6.11
C ALA A 487 0.24 -15.98 -5.14
N ASP A 488 0.42 -14.89 -4.40
CA ASP A 488 1.44 -14.78 -3.37
C ASP A 488 0.81 -15.00 -1.99
N VAL A 489 1.13 -16.13 -1.36
CA VAL A 489 0.64 -16.44 -0.01
C VAL A 489 1.31 -15.55 1.05
N PHE A 490 2.45 -14.94 0.72
CA PHE A 490 3.23 -14.05 1.58
C PHE A 490 2.91 -12.57 1.35
N VAL A 491 1.83 -12.26 0.63
CA VAL A 491 1.40 -10.90 0.26
C VAL A 491 1.25 -9.93 1.45
N ASN A 492 1.05 -10.46 2.67
CA ASN A 492 0.95 -9.64 3.87
C ASN A 492 2.22 -9.79 4.73
N PRO A 493 3.04 -8.74 4.88
CA PRO A 493 4.28 -8.82 5.67
C PRO A 493 4.06 -9.05 7.17
N PHE A 494 2.86 -8.78 7.68
CA PHE A 494 2.53 -8.95 9.09
C PHE A 494 2.00 -10.34 9.42
N PHE A 495 1.93 -11.23 8.43
CA PHE A 495 1.51 -12.61 8.62
C PHE A 495 2.53 -13.55 8.00
N ALA A 496 3.02 -14.50 8.79
CA ALA A 496 3.91 -15.55 8.33
C ALA A 496 3.12 -16.87 8.23
N PRO A 497 2.79 -17.34 7.01
CA PRO A 497 2.28 -18.69 6.82
C PRO A 497 3.25 -19.72 7.39
N ILE A 498 2.72 -20.82 7.93
CA ILE A 498 3.52 -21.97 8.33
C ILE A 498 3.77 -22.82 7.09
N VAL A 499 5.01 -23.24 6.88
CA VAL A 499 5.42 -24.01 5.72
C VAL A 499 5.96 -25.37 6.19
N ILE A 500 5.35 -26.45 5.72
CA ILE A 500 5.76 -27.83 6.05
C ILE A 500 6.04 -28.59 4.74
N PRO A 501 7.31 -28.94 4.45
CA PRO A 501 7.65 -29.73 3.27
C PRO A 501 7.41 -31.23 3.49
N VAL A 502 6.73 -31.88 2.54
CA VAL A 502 6.54 -33.34 2.49
C VAL A 502 7.23 -33.86 1.22
N ARG A 503 8.31 -34.64 1.42
CA ARG A 503 9.22 -35.09 0.34
C ARG A 503 8.93 -36.51 -0.15
N ASP A 504 7.65 -36.86 -0.19
CA ASP A 504 7.19 -38.14 -0.70
C ASP A 504 5.84 -37.95 -1.41
N LYS A 505 5.74 -38.51 -2.61
CA LYS A 505 4.57 -38.37 -3.48
C LYS A 505 3.36 -39.16 -2.95
N HIS A 506 3.57 -40.39 -2.47
CA HIS A 506 2.50 -41.24 -1.98
C HIS A 506 1.92 -40.71 -0.67
N ILE A 507 2.79 -40.26 0.24
CA ILE A 507 2.38 -39.61 1.48
C ILE A 507 1.63 -38.32 1.18
N SER A 508 2.10 -37.50 0.22
CA SER A 508 1.41 -36.27 -0.18
C SER A 508 -0.03 -36.53 -0.64
N ILE A 509 -0.23 -37.54 -1.50
CA ILE A 509 -1.55 -37.92 -2.01
C ILE A 509 -2.44 -38.46 -0.87
N SER A 510 -1.88 -39.30 0.00
CA SER A 510 -2.61 -39.85 1.17
C SER A 510 -3.04 -38.76 2.15
N LEU A 511 -2.14 -37.83 2.48
CA LEU A 511 -2.43 -36.69 3.36
C LEU A 511 -3.52 -35.79 2.78
N GLU A 512 -3.48 -35.52 1.47
CA GLU A 512 -4.52 -34.73 0.81
C GLU A 512 -5.92 -35.36 0.96
N SER A 513 -6.03 -36.68 0.75
CA SER A 513 -7.29 -37.40 0.96
C SER A 513 -7.71 -37.38 2.43
N THR A 514 -6.77 -37.57 3.34
CA THR A 514 -7.03 -37.62 4.79
C THR A 514 -7.48 -36.26 5.34
N ILE A 515 -6.95 -35.15 4.82
CA ILE A 515 -7.36 -33.79 5.22
C ILE A 515 -8.84 -33.56 4.93
N SER A 516 -9.33 -34.00 3.77
CA SER A 516 -10.73 -33.86 3.38
C SER A 516 -11.65 -34.80 4.18
N ASN A 517 -11.22 -36.04 4.41
CA ASN A 517 -12.07 -37.09 4.99
C ASN A 517 -12.07 -37.11 6.53
N ALA A 518 -10.93 -36.85 7.17
CA ALA A 518 -10.73 -37.04 8.61
C ALA A 518 -10.55 -35.73 9.39
N LEU A 519 -10.07 -34.65 8.75
CA LEU A 519 -9.82 -33.37 9.42
C LEU A 519 -10.85 -32.28 9.08
N ASP A 520 -11.95 -32.65 8.44
CA ASP A 520 -13.08 -31.75 8.13
C ASP A 520 -12.69 -30.50 7.33
N PHE A 521 -11.72 -30.66 6.43
CA PHE A 521 -11.43 -29.67 5.41
C PHE A 521 -12.33 -29.87 4.19
N VAL A 522 -12.65 -28.77 3.54
CA VAL A 522 -13.36 -28.76 2.27
C VAL A 522 -12.51 -28.07 1.21
N SER A 523 -12.68 -28.51 -0.04
CA SER A 523 -12.03 -27.86 -1.18
C SER A 523 -12.42 -26.38 -1.24
N ASP A 524 -11.43 -25.53 -1.45
CA ASP A 524 -11.58 -24.09 -1.73
C ASP A 524 -11.15 -23.75 -3.18
N GLY A 525 -10.94 -24.79 -4.02
CA GLY A 525 -10.55 -24.68 -5.42
C GLY A 525 -9.05 -24.65 -5.65
N GLU A 526 -8.65 -24.28 -6.86
CA GLU A 526 -7.25 -24.26 -7.30
C GLU A 526 -6.77 -22.83 -7.59
N ILE A 527 -5.56 -22.50 -7.14
CA ILE A 527 -5.01 -21.14 -7.20
C ILE A 527 -3.63 -21.18 -7.80
N PHE A 528 -3.41 -20.39 -8.85
CA PHE A 528 -2.07 -20.16 -9.37
C PHE A 528 -1.22 -19.50 -8.30
N THR A 529 -0.23 -20.22 -7.79
CA THR A 529 0.62 -19.79 -6.70
C THR A 529 2.04 -19.56 -7.21
N ASP A 530 2.64 -18.46 -6.76
CA ASP A 530 4.03 -18.11 -7.05
C ASP A 530 4.94 -18.79 -6.01
N PRO A 531 5.75 -19.80 -6.38
CA PRO A 531 6.62 -20.47 -5.44
C PRO A 531 7.96 -19.75 -5.26
N SER A 532 8.16 -18.54 -5.80
CA SER A 532 9.42 -17.80 -5.70
C SER A 532 9.88 -17.60 -4.25
N HIS A 533 8.95 -17.36 -3.33
CA HIS A 533 9.24 -17.23 -1.90
C HIS A 533 9.64 -18.56 -1.22
N LEU A 534 9.40 -19.70 -1.86
CA LEU A 534 9.65 -21.05 -1.32
C LEU A 534 10.92 -21.70 -1.88
N GLN A 535 11.63 -21.05 -2.81
CA GLN A 535 12.85 -21.58 -3.43
C GLN A 535 13.99 -21.86 -2.44
N HIS A 536 13.96 -21.25 -1.26
CA HIS A 536 14.94 -21.49 -0.20
C HIS A 536 14.75 -22.84 0.51
N ILE A 537 13.69 -23.59 0.18
CA ILE A 537 13.42 -24.92 0.74
C ILE A 537 14.13 -25.95 -0.14
N ASP A 538 15.17 -26.55 0.41
CA ASP A 538 16.04 -27.46 -0.33
C ASP A 538 15.32 -28.68 -0.92
N GLY A 539 15.66 -28.95 -2.18
CA GLY A 539 15.30 -30.16 -2.92
C GLY A 539 14.05 -30.08 -3.80
N PHE A 540 13.23 -29.02 -3.67
CA PHE A 540 12.03 -28.84 -4.49
C PHE A 540 12.35 -28.28 -5.88
N VAL A 541 11.68 -28.78 -6.91
CA VAL A 541 11.91 -28.38 -8.31
C VAL A 541 10.63 -27.84 -8.94
N PHE A 542 10.63 -26.54 -9.26
CA PHE A 542 9.50 -25.87 -9.89
C PHE A 542 9.82 -25.50 -11.34
N PRO A 543 8.81 -25.49 -12.23
CA PRO A 543 8.99 -25.14 -13.63
C PRO A 543 9.50 -23.71 -13.77
N VAL A 544 10.47 -23.50 -14.66
CA VAL A 544 11.05 -22.18 -14.98
C VAL A 544 10.68 -21.74 -16.39
N VAL A 545 10.58 -20.43 -16.60
CA VAL A 545 10.41 -19.82 -17.93
C VAL A 545 11.79 -19.81 -18.62
N PRO A 546 12.00 -20.55 -19.73
CA PRO A 546 13.33 -20.76 -20.30
C PRO A 546 14.07 -19.48 -20.68
N ARG A 547 13.35 -18.44 -21.12
CA ARG A 547 13.93 -17.19 -21.61
C ARG A 547 14.39 -16.24 -20.48
N PHE A 548 13.75 -16.31 -19.31
CA PHE A 548 13.99 -15.37 -18.21
C PHE A 548 14.54 -16.04 -16.96
N PHE A 549 14.63 -17.37 -16.95
CA PHE A 549 14.97 -18.19 -15.79
C PHE A 549 14.14 -17.87 -14.54
N LEU A 550 12.93 -17.33 -14.74
CA LEU A 550 11.99 -17.01 -13.68
C LEU A 550 11.12 -18.22 -13.39
N VAL A 551 10.91 -18.54 -12.12
CA VAL A 551 10.01 -19.62 -11.73
C VAL A 551 8.57 -19.28 -12.15
N LYS A 552 7.91 -20.25 -12.77
CA LYS A 552 6.53 -20.13 -13.25
C LYS A 552 5.58 -20.35 -12.08
N LYS A 553 4.46 -19.63 -12.08
CA LYS A 553 3.33 -19.90 -11.18
C LYS A 553 2.81 -21.32 -11.42
N VAL A 554 2.59 -22.07 -10.34
CA VAL A 554 2.07 -23.44 -10.36
C VAL A 554 0.65 -23.48 -9.84
N LEU A 555 -0.16 -24.43 -10.31
CA LEU A 555 -1.52 -24.58 -9.85
C LEU A 555 -1.52 -25.34 -8.51
N ALA A 556 -1.95 -24.67 -7.45
CA ALA A 556 -1.96 -25.22 -6.09
C ALA A 556 -3.39 -25.48 -5.62
N ARG A 557 -3.63 -26.64 -5.01
CA ARG A 557 -4.94 -26.98 -4.44
C ARG A 557 -5.07 -26.30 -3.09
N GLN A 558 -6.23 -25.69 -2.81
CA GLN A 558 -6.49 -25.04 -1.55
C GLN A 558 -7.68 -25.68 -0.85
N PHE A 559 -7.56 -25.76 0.48
CA PHE A 559 -8.59 -26.25 1.37
C PHE A 559 -8.83 -25.26 2.49
N VAL A 560 -10.05 -25.25 3.01
CA VAL A 560 -10.42 -24.51 4.22
C VAL A 560 -11.07 -25.48 5.20
N HIS A 561 -10.74 -25.38 6.48
CA HIS A 561 -11.45 -26.13 7.50
C HIS A 561 -12.91 -25.67 7.54
N ARG A 562 -13.90 -26.56 7.74
CA ARG A 562 -15.32 -26.15 7.70
C ARG A 562 -15.70 -25.09 8.72
N SER A 563 -14.94 -24.92 9.80
CA SER A 563 -15.15 -23.79 10.72
C SER A 563 -14.74 -22.43 10.12
N GLY A 564 -13.94 -22.41 9.06
CA GLY A 564 -13.45 -21.22 8.37
C GLY A 564 -12.18 -20.60 8.97
N VAL A 565 -11.60 -21.21 10.00
CA VAL A 565 -10.51 -20.61 10.81
C VAL A 565 -9.11 -20.83 10.22
N ILE A 566 -8.91 -21.85 9.38
CA ILE A 566 -7.61 -22.21 8.79
C ILE A 566 -7.78 -22.55 7.32
N PHE A 567 -6.80 -22.11 6.53
CA PHE A 567 -6.58 -22.53 5.16
C PHE A 567 -5.29 -23.34 5.04
N VAL A 568 -5.30 -24.29 4.12
CA VAL A 568 -4.15 -25.10 3.74
C VAL A 568 -4.03 -25.04 2.23
N ARG A 569 -2.87 -24.62 1.73
CA ARG A 569 -2.56 -24.64 0.30
C ARG A 569 -1.44 -25.64 0.03
N LEU A 570 -1.70 -26.56 -0.90
CA LEU A 570 -0.80 -27.62 -1.30
C LEU A 570 -0.10 -27.22 -2.59
N ILE A 571 1.21 -27.01 -2.52
CA ILE A 571 2.05 -26.62 -3.67
C ILE A 571 2.92 -27.82 -4.01
N THR A 572 2.55 -28.52 -5.08
CA THR A 572 3.27 -29.71 -5.55
C THR A 572 4.30 -29.34 -6.61
N ASP A 573 5.48 -29.92 -6.51
CA ASP A 573 6.60 -29.71 -7.41
C ASP A 573 6.64 -30.77 -8.55
N GLU A 574 7.64 -30.72 -9.42
CA GLU A 574 7.76 -31.66 -10.55
C GLU A 574 8.05 -33.12 -10.12
N LYS A 575 8.60 -33.33 -8.91
CA LYS A 575 8.85 -34.67 -8.35
C LYS A 575 7.60 -35.27 -7.70
N GLY A 576 6.54 -34.48 -7.53
CA GLY A 576 5.36 -34.86 -6.77
C GLY A 576 5.49 -34.64 -5.26
N TRP A 577 6.57 -33.98 -4.81
CA TRP A 577 6.71 -33.53 -3.42
C TRP A 577 5.81 -32.33 -3.19
N THR A 578 5.25 -32.21 -1.98
CA THR A 578 4.25 -31.18 -1.69
C THR A 578 4.66 -30.32 -0.52
N ILE A 579 4.56 -29.00 -0.70
CA ILE A 579 4.72 -28.02 0.36
C ILE A 579 3.34 -27.63 0.88
N PHE A 580 3.11 -27.87 2.16
CA PHE A 580 1.89 -27.46 2.86
C PHE A 580 2.09 -26.05 3.39
N VAL A 581 1.36 -25.09 2.83
CA VAL A 581 1.35 -23.70 3.30
C VAL A 581 0.06 -23.46 4.09
N ILE A 582 0.20 -23.31 5.40
CA ILE A 582 -0.91 -23.22 6.35
C ILE A 582 -1.00 -21.79 6.86
N PHE A 583 -2.19 -21.19 6.79
CA PHE A 583 -2.40 -19.84 7.30
C PHE A 583 -3.76 -19.68 7.97
N GLN A 584 -3.77 -18.87 9.02
CA GLN A 584 -4.94 -18.59 9.84
C GLN A 584 -5.86 -17.57 9.15
N ASN A 585 -7.16 -17.77 9.25
CA ASN A 585 -8.16 -16.81 8.83
C ASN A 585 -8.43 -15.77 9.92
N ARG A 586 -7.48 -14.84 10.14
CA ARG A 586 -7.64 -13.77 11.13
C ARG A 586 -8.82 -12.83 10.85
N ARG A 587 -9.29 -12.75 9.60
CA ARG A 587 -10.48 -11.94 9.25
C ARG A 587 -11.76 -12.52 9.83
N HIS A 588 -11.86 -13.85 9.91
CA HIS A 588 -13.00 -14.53 10.51
C HIS A 588 -12.86 -14.69 12.03
N ILE A 589 -11.65 -14.94 12.52
CA ILE A 589 -11.38 -15.10 13.96
C ILE A 589 -11.55 -13.76 14.68
N GLY A 590 -10.98 -12.68 14.15
CA GLY A 590 -11.02 -11.38 14.81
C GLY A 590 -10.40 -11.45 16.20
N SER A 591 -11.18 -11.15 17.23
CA SER A 591 -10.80 -11.21 18.65
C SER A 591 -11.51 -12.35 19.41
N ASP A 592 -12.05 -13.33 18.69
CA ASP A 592 -12.77 -14.47 19.26
C ASP A 592 -11.79 -15.55 19.74
N SER A 593 -11.66 -15.69 21.07
CA SER A 593 -10.75 -16.64 21.72
C SER A 593 -11.07 -18.10 21.40
N ASP A 594 -12.36 -18.43 21.22
CA ASP A 594 -12.79 -19.81 20.98
C ASP A 594 -12.42 -20.22 19.56
N LYS A 595 -12.61 -19.31 18.59
CA LYS A 595 -12.14 -19.54 17.21
C LYS A 595 -10.63 -19.58 17.12
N GLU A 596 -9.92 -18.79 17.92
CA GLU A 596 -8.46 -18.83 17.98
C GLU A 596 -7.95 -20.17 18.52
N GLN A 597 -8.53 -20.65 19.63
CA GLN A 597 -8.21 -21.96 20.18
C GLN A 597 -8.56 -23.10 19.21
N LEU A 598 -9.74 -23.04 18.57
CA LEU A 598 -10.13 -24.00 17.55
C LEU A 598 -9.14 -24.03 16.37
N ALA A 599 -8.66 -22.86 15.93
CA ALA A 599 -7.63 -22.80 14.89
C ALA A 599 -6.35 -23.52 15.34
N ARG A 600 -5.90 -23.27 16.57
CA ARG A 600 -4.73 -23.93 17.13
C ARG A 600 -4.90 -25.45 17.20
N ASP A 601 -6.05 -25.94 17.66
CA ASP A 601 -6.33 -27.37 17.78
C ASP A 601 -6.36 -28.07 16.42
N VAL A 602 -7.01 -27.45 15.43
CA VAL A 602 -7.04 -27.94 14.04
C VAL A 602 -5.62 -27.99 13.47
N PHE A 603 -4.82 -26.94 13.67
CA PHE A 603 -3.43 -26.92 13.24
C PHE A 603 -2.60 -28.03 13.90
N LEU A 604 -2.73 -28.23 15.22
CA LEU A 604 -1.97 -29.26 15.94
C LEU A 604 -2.32 -30.67 15.47
N LYS A 605 -3.61 -30.96 15.21
CA LYS A 605 -4.06 -32.23 14.63
C LYS A 605 -3.47 -32.46 13.25
N LEU A 606 -3.54 -31.45 12.37
CA LEU A 606 -2.96 -31.51 11.04
C LEU A 606 -1.44 -31.72 11.09
N ASN A 607 -0.74 -30.95 11.92
CA ASN A 607 0.71 -31.05 12.06
C ASN A 607 1.12 -32.43 12.58
N ARG A 608 0.40 -32.98 13.57
CA ARG A 608 0.66 -34.32 14.10
C ARG A 608 0.50 -35.39 13.01
N LEU A 609 -0.58 -35.32 12.22
CA LEU A 609 -0.82 -36.24 11.11
C LEU A 609 0.31 -36.21 10.05
N ILE A 610 0.77 -35.01 9.67
CA ILE A 610 1.86 -34.86 8.70
C ILE A 610 3.16 -35.46 9.26
N MET A 611 3.47 -35.21 10.54
CA MET A 611 4.68 -35.73 11.18
C MET A 611 4.65 -37.26 11.33
N GLU A 612 3.52 -37.84 11.75
CA GLU A 612 3.35 -39.30 11.87
C GLU A 612 3.49 -39.98 10.50
N SER A 613 2.89 -39.41 9.46
CA SER A 613 2.93 -39.97 8.11
C SER A 613 4.33 -39.91 7.51
N THR A 614 5.10 -38.87 7.80
CA THR A 614 6.49 -38.71 7.31
C THR A 614 7.49 -39.54 8.10
N ASN A 615 7.31 -39.68 9.42
CA ASN A 615 8.17 -40.52 10.26
C ASN A 615 7.98 -42.02 9.99
N ASN A 616 6.75 -42.48 9.72
CA ASN A 616 6.49 -43.90 9.41
C ASN A 616 7.05 -44.35 8.06
N ALA A 617 7.49 -43.42 7.21
CA ALA A 617 8.12 -43.69 5.92
C ALA A 617 9.64 -43.59 5.93
N SER A 618 10.22 -43.12 7.05
CA SER A 618 11.66 -43.05 7.31
C SER A 618 12.12 -44.31 8.04
#